data_AF-A0A975UCZ4-F1
#
_entry.id   AF-A0A975UCZ4-F1
#
_cell.length_a   1.000
_cell.length_b   1.000
_cell.length_c   1.000
_cell.angle_alpha   90.00
_cell.angle_beta   90.00
_cell.angle_gamma   90.00
#
_symmetry.space_group_name_H-M   'P 1'
#
loop_
_entity.id
_entity.type
_entity.pdbx_description
1 polymer ?
#
loop_
_entity_poly.entity_id
_entity_poly.type
_entity_poly.pdbx_seq_one_letter_code
_entity_poly.pdbx_strand_id
1 'polypeptide(L)' 'MFWDTLERVNRLRQKAMSDPEFIESAKEHEQTLKQVEQEFEPQRRRKNVSARPKTLADIYQQVEFGNHSNNVEH' A
#
# COMPACT_ATOMS: atom_id res chain seq x y z
N MET A 1 -26.49 18.53 13.26
CA MET A 1 -26.00 17.23 12.74
C MET A 1 -24.53 16.97 13.05
N PHE A 2 -23.56 17.82 12.67
CA PHE A 2 -22.13 17.58 13.01
C PHE A 2 -21.85 17.65 14.53
N TRP A 3 -22.32 18.72 15.18
CA TRP A 3 -22.14 18.93 16.62
C TRP A 3 -22.75 17.81 17.46
N ASP A 4 -23.96 17.36 17.11
CA ASP A 4 -24.65 16.25 17.78
C ASP A 4 -23.85 14.95 17.69
N THR A 5 -23.19 14.72 16.55
CA THR A 5 -22.35 13.53 16.33
C THR A 5 -21.08 13.60 17.17
N LEU A 6 -20.43 14.77 17.21
CA LEU A 6 -19.22 14.99 18.01
C LEU A 6 -19.50 14.86 19.51
N GLU A 7 -20.62 15.39 19.99
CA GLU A 7 -21.05 15.24 21.37
C GLU A 7 -21.33 13.76 21.71
N ARG A 8 -22.03 13.05 20.83
CA ARG A 8 -22.29 11.61 21.02
C ARG A 8 -21.00 10.81 21.11
N VAL A 9 -20.03 11.09 20.24
CA VAL A 9 -18.71 10.43 20.26
C VAL A 9 -17.96 10.75 21.55
N ASN A 10 -17.97 12.00 22.01
CA ASN A 10 -17.33 12.38 23.26
C ASN A 10 -17.93 11.66 24.48
N ARG A 11 -19.26 11.54 24.54
CA ARG A 11 -19.94 10.78 25.61
C ARG A 11 -19.54 9.30 25.59
N LEU A 12 -19.49 8.69 24.41
CA LEU A 12 -19.06 7.29 24.26
C LEU A 12 -17.59 7.10 24.66
N ARG A 13 -16.72 8.05 24.30
CA ARG A 13 -15.32 8.06 24.73
C ARG A 13 -15.21 8.11 26.25
N GLN A 14 -15.92 9.02 26.90
CA GLN A 14 -15.90 9.15 28.36
C GLN A 14 -16.36 7.86 29.04
N LYS A 15 -17.42 7.22 28.52
CA LYS A 15 -17.89 5.93 29.01
C LYS A 15 -16.83 4.83 28.83
N ALA A 16 -16.21 4.74 27.66
CA ALA A 16 -15.16 3.76 27.40
C ALA A 16 -13.91 3.99 28.26
N MET A 17 -13.52 5.23 28.51
CA MET A 17 -12.38 5.56 29.40
C MET A 17 -12.69 5.35 30.89
N SER A 18 -13.94 5.16 31.28
CA SER A 18 -14.29 4.77 32.66
C SER A 18 -14.23 3.26 32.89
N ASP A 19 -14.13 2.47 31.81
CA ASP A 19 -14.06 1.02 31.85
C ASP A 19 -12.59 0.55 31.85
N PRO A 20 -12.11 -0.11 32.92
CA PRO A 20 -10.72 -0.56 33.00
C PRO A 20 -10.39 -1.67 31.97
N GLU A 21 -11.34 -2.54 31.64
CA GLU A 21 -11.13 -3.65 30.68
C GLU A 21 -10.91 -3.09 29.27
N PHE A 22 -11.64 -2.03 28.93
CA PHE A 22 -11.44 -1.30 27.68
C PHE A 22 -10.05 -0.64 27.59
N ILE A 23 -9.54 -0.10 28.69
CA ILE A 23 -8.21 0.53 28.72
C ILE A 23 -7.11 -0.52 28.52
N GLU A 24 -7.22 -1.68 29.18
CA GLU A 24 -6.24 -2.76 29.05
C GLU A 24 -6.21 -3.32 27.63
N SER A 25 -7.38 -3.69 27.08
CA SER A 25 -7.47 -4.17 25.70
C SER A 25 -6.99 -3.13 24.67
N ALA A 26 -7.27 -1.84 24.89
CA ALA A 26 -6.76 -0.78 24.01
C ALA A 26 -5.23 -0.67 24.05
N LYS A 27 -4.59 -0.86 25.22
CA LYS A 27 -3.13 -0.86 25.35
C LYS A 27 -2.49 -2.05 24.65
N GLU A 28 -3.07 -3.25 24.80
CA GLU A 28 -2.59 -4.45 24.11
C GLU A 28 -2.69 -4.30 22.59
N HIS A 29 -3.79 -3.71 22.11
CA HIS A 29 -3.98 -3.42 20.70
C HIS A 29 -2.96 -2.38 20.20
N GLU A 30 -2.68 -1.32 20.97
CA GLU A 30 -1.64 -0.35 20.63
C GLU A 30 -0.25 -1.00 20.49
N GLN A 31 0.12 -1.89 21.42
CA GLN A 31 1.37 -2.64 21.35
C GLN A 31 1.43 -3.53 20.12
N THR A 32 0.33 -4.20 19.78
CA THR A 32 0.22 -5.04 18.58
C THR A 32 0.44 -4.22 17.31
N LEU A 33 -0.19 -3.06 17.19
CA LEU A 33 0.00 -2.18 16.04
C LEU A 33 1.45 -1.70 15.91
N LYS A 34 2.10 -1.33 17.02
CA LYS A 34 3.52 -0.93 17.00
C LYS A 34 4.44 -2.06 16.53
N GLN A 35 4.17 -3.30 16.92
CA GLN A 35 4.92 -4.47 16.46
C GLN A 35 4.70 -4.70 14.96
N VAL A 36 3.45 -4.68 14.50
CA VAL A 36 3.10 -4.88 13.09
C VAL A 36 3.64 -3.75 12.21
N GLU A 37 3.57 -2.49 12.63
CA GLU A 37 4.14 -1.35 11.89
C GLU A 37 5.66 -1.45 11.77
N GLN A 38 6.35 -1.90 12.83
CA GLN A 38 7.79 -2.11 12.81
C GLN A 38 8.20 -3.24 11.85
N GLU A 39 7.39 -4.29 11.74
CA GLU A 39 7.59 -5.39 10.79
C GLU A 39 7.18 -5.02 9.35
N PHE A 40 6.22 -4.11 9.19
CA PHE A 40 5.66 -3.69 7.91
C PHE A 40 6.31 -2.43 7.33
N GLU A 41 7.38 -1.85 7.91
CA GLU A 41 8.23 -0.92 7.17
C GLU A 41 8.71 -1.68 5.92
N PRO A 42 8.15 -1.45 4.72
CA PRO A 42 8.62 -2.15 3.56
C PRO A 42 10.03 -1.63 3.38
N GLN A 43 11.05 -2.46 3.61
CA GLN A 43 12.43 -2.10 3.32
C GLN A 43 12.38 -1.45 1.95
N ARG A 44 12.54 -0.12 1.90
CA ARG A 44 12.59 0.61 0.65
C ARG A 44 13.91 0.18 0.04
N ARG A 45 13.90 -0.98 -0.62
CA ARG A 45 15.00 -1.49 -1.41
C ARG A 45 15.23 -0.41 -2.43
N ARG A 46 16.19 0.48 -2.15
CA ARG A 46 16.69 1.43 -3.13
C ARG A 46 17.09 0.56 -4.30
N LYS A 47 16.30 0.59 -5.38
CA LYS A 47 16.69 -0.04 -6.63
C LYS A 47 18.00 0.62 -6.98
N ASN A 48 19.10 -0.10 -6.80
CA ASN A 48 20.36 0.27 -7.41
C ASN A 48 20.12 0.15 -8.91
N VAL A 49 19.65 1.24 -9.52
CA VAL A 49 19.62 1.39 -10.96
C VAL A 49 21.08 1.44 -11.36
N SER A 50 21.66 0.26 -11.61
CA SER A 50 22.98 0.16 -12.19
C SER A 50 22.91 0.86 -13.54
N ALA A 51 23.59 1.99 -13.62
CA ALA A 51 23.70 2.87 -14.77
C ALA A 51 24.36 2.11 -15.94
N ARG A 52 23.57 1.34 -16.68
CA ARG A 52 23.94 0.89 -18.03
C ARG A 52 23.05 1.62 -19.02
N PRO A 53 23.63 2.38 -19.96
CA PRO A 53 22.84 2.98 -21.03
C PRO A 53 22.20 1.84 -21.83
N LYS A 54 20.89 1.94 -22.05
CA LYS A 54 20.13 0.97 -22.86
C LYS A 54 20.79 0.89 -24.23
N THR A 55 21.01 -0.33 -24.72
CA THR A 55 21.62 -0.53 -26.03
C THR A 55 20.58 -0.32 -27.14
N LEU A 56 21.02 -0.02 -28.37
CA LEU A 56 20.11 0.10 -29.51
C LEU A 56 19.25 -1.15 -29.71
N ALA A 57 19.78 -2.34 -29.42
CA ALA A 57 19.04 -3.60 -29.49
C ALA A 57 17.84 -3.63 -28.51
N ASP A 58 18.01 -3.08 -27.29
CA ASP A 58 16.93 -3.01 -26.29
C ASP A 58 15.79 -2.07 -26.71
N ILE A 59 16.08 -1.09 -27.59
CA ILE A 59 15.09 -0.13 -28.11
C ILE A 59 14.30 -0.76 -29.27
N TYR A 60 14.95 -1.54 -30.14
CA TYR A 60 14.29 -2.19 -31.28
C TYR A 60 13.56 -3.50 -30.94
N GLN A 61 13.75 -4.06 -29.73
CA GLN A 61 13.07 -5.27 -29.30
C GLN A 61 11.54 -5.13 -29.19
N GLN A 62 11.03 -3.89 -29.17
CA GLN A 62 9.59 -3.58 -29.13
C GLN A 62 8.93 -3.52 -30.52
N VAL A 63 9.66 -3.78 -31.60
CA VAL A 63 9.12 -3.69 -32.97
C VAL A 63 8.67 -5.07 -33.45
N GLU A 64 7.35 -5.24 -33.61
CA GLU A 64 6.71 -6.46 -34.12
C GLU A 64 7.15 -6.78 -35.55
N PHE A 65 7.59 -8.02 -35.79
CA PHE A 65 7.98 -8.47 -37.12
C PHE A 65 6.75 -8.85 -37.95
N GLY A 66 6.54 -8.08 -39.02
CA GLY A 66 6.07 -8.65 -40.29
C GLY A 66 4.62 -8.35 -40.65
N ASN A 67 4.45 -7.29 -41.46
CA ASN A 67 3.38 -7.21 -42.45
C ASN A 67 3.40 -8.49 -43.31
N HIS A 68 2.46 -9.42 -43.08
CA HIS A 68 2.22 -10.53 -43.98
C HIS A 68 1.40 -10.01 -45.18
N SER A 69 2.07 -9.30 -46.09
CA SER A 69 1.57 -9.16 -47.45
C SER A 69 1.98 -10.41 -48.21
N ASN A 70 1.11 -11.42 -48.32
CA ASN A 70 1.18 -12.43 -49.37
C ASN A 70 -0.21 -13.02 -49.61
N ASN A 71 -0.82 -12.51 -50.67
CA ASN A 71 -2.04 -12.98 -51.29
C ASN A 71 -1.74 -14.28 -52.06
N VAL A 72 -2.23 -15.46 -51.62
CA VAL A 72 -2.35 -16.66 -52.45
C VAL A 72 -3.59 -17.46 -52.00
N GLU A 73 -4.47 -17.71 -52.97
CA GLU A 73 -5.75 -18.45 -52.91
C GLU A 73 -5.54 -19.96 -52.66
N HIS A 74 -6.45 -20.58 -51.91
CA HIS A 74 -6.73 -22.02 -51.94
C HIS A 74 -8.22 -22.29 -51.71
#